data_AF-A0A418V846-F1
#
_entry.id   AF-A0A418V846-F1
#
_cell.length_a   1.000
_cell.length_b   1.000
_cell.length_c   1.000
_cell.angle_alpha   90.00
_cell.angle_beta   90.00
_cell.angle_gamma   90.00
#
_symmetry.space_group_name_H-M   'P 1'
#
loop_
_entity.id
_entity.type
_entity.pdbx_description
1 polymer ?
#
loop_
_entity_poly.entity_id
_entity_poly.type
_entity_poly.pdbx_seq_one_letter_code
_entity_poly.pdbx_strand_id
1 'polypeptide(L)'
;MSAPSSVTCDIVTLRMTHCRAEQAARLAQYHLAVMHYRTCLEVAELRQDAQATQFFALKLADCYERMGLRHKAQGFQTLASSNDDFLTLLCD
;
A
#
# COMPACT_ATOMS: atom_id res chain seq x y z
N MET A 1 -12.10 -26.07 -11.62
CA MET A 1 -11.40 -24.96 -12.30
C MET A 1 -11.95 -23.67 -11.70
N SER A 2 -11.29 -23.12 -10.68
CA SER A 2 -11.74 -21.89 -10.02
C SER A 2 -11.08 -20.71 -10.72
N ALA A 3 -11.88 -19.85 -11.33
CA ALA A 3 -11.42 -18.65 -12.01
C ALA A 3 -10.66 -17.75 -11.01
N PRO A 4 -9.55 -17.08 -11.41
CA PRO A 4 -9.08 -15.95 -10.63
C PRO A 4 -10.20 -14.92 -10.68
N SER A 5 -10.87 -14.73 -9.54
CA SER A 5 -11.72 -13.56 -9.31
C SER A 5 -10.81 -12.34 -9.44
N SER A 6 -10.68 -11.85 -10.67
CA SER A 6 -10.08 -10.55 -10.98
C SER A 6 -10.84 -9.56 -10.12
N VAL A 7 -10.25 -9.17 -9.00
CA VAL A 7 -10.80 -8.10 -8.16
C VAL A 7 -10.60 -6.83 -8.99
N THR A 8 -11.52 -6.60 -9.93
CA THR A 8 -11.75 -5.31 -10.54
C THR A 8 -12.33 -4.44 -9.43
N CYS A 9 -11.47 -4.01 -8.50
CA CYS A 9 -11.85 -3.07 -7.46
C CYS A 9 -12.14 -1.74 -8.17
N ASP A 10 -13.41 -1.37 -8.31
CA ASP A 10 -13.76 -0.09 -8.94
C ASP A 10 -13.11 1.08 -8.18
N ILE A 11 -12.99 2.23 -8.85
CA ILE A 11 -12.29 3.39 -8.30
C ILE A 11 -12.95 3.91 -7.01
N VAL A 12 -14.27 3.72 -6.86
CA VAL A 12 -15.02 4.17 -5.68
C VAL A 12 -14.66 3.31 -4.47
N THR A 13 -14.65 1.99 -4.64
CA THR A 13 -14.29 1.00 -3.64
C THR A 13 -12.84 1.17 -3.18
N LEU A 14 -11.93 1.43 -4.11
CA LEU A 14 -10.53 1.73 -3.77
C LEU A 14 -10.43 2.99 -2.89
N ARG A 15 -11.10 4.08 -3.30
CA ARG A 15 -11.09 5.34 -2.53
C ARG A 15 -11.72 5.19 -1.16
N MET A 16 -12.84 4.49 -1.06
CA MET A 16 -13.49 4.21 0.22
C MET A 16 -12.60 3.36 1.14
N THR A 17 -11.88 2.38 0.59
CA THR A 17 -10.92 1.55 1.33
C THR A 17 -9.76 2.40 1.85
N HIS A 18 -9.22 3.30 1.02
CA HIS A 18 -8.19 4.25 1.45
C HIS A 18 -8.69 5.18 2.56
N CYS A 19 -9.88 5.76 2.43
CA CYS A 19 -10.47 6.61 3.47
C CYS A 19 -10.63 5.85 4.81
N ARG A 20 -11.03 4.58 4.77
CA ARG A 20 -11.10 3.72 5.96
C ARG A 20 -9.72 3.46 6.56
N ALA A 21 -8.71 3.23 5.73
CA ALA A 21 -7.32 3.07 6.18
C ALA A 21 -6.82 4.31 6.92
N GLU A 22 -7.00 5.49 6.32
CA GLU A 22 -6.62 6.78 6.90
C GLU A 22 -7.35 7.05 8.22
N GLN A 23 -8.65 6.76 8.29
CA GLN A 23 -9.41 6.92 9.53
C GLN A 23 -8.89 5.98 10.63
N ALA A 24 -8.65 4.71 10.32
CA ALA A 24 -8.11 3.76 11.27
C ALA A 24 -6.71 4.17 11.77
N ALA A 25 -5.84 4.65 10.88
CA ALA A 25 -4.52 5.15 11.24
C ALA A 25 -4.60 6.37 12.18
N ARG A 26 -5.50 7.32 11.90
CA ARG A 26 -5.75 8.49 12.76
C ARG A 26 -6.24 8.11 14.15
N LEU A 27 -7.04 7.03 14.26
CA LEU A 27 -7.54 6.50 15.52
C LEU A 27 -6.57 5.51 16.21
N ALA A 28 -5.32 5.42 15.73
CA ALA A 28 -4.32 4.46 16.21
C ALA A 28 -4.74 2.97 16.14
N GLN A 29 -5.72 2.65 15.30
CA GLN A 29 -6.16 1.29 15.00
C GLN A 29 -5.30 0.69 13.89
N TYR A 30 -3.99 0.60 14.13
CA TYR A 30 -3.00 0.30 13.09
C TYR A 30 -3.18 -1.07 12.42
N HIS A 31 -3.75 -2.06 13.12
CA HIS A 31 -4.07 -3.36 12.54
C HIS A 31 -5.15 -3.26 11.44
N LEU A 32 -6.19 -2.43 11.65
CA LEU A 32 -7.22 -2.16 10.64
C LEU A 32 -6.66 -1.31 9.51
N ALA A 33 -5.83 -0.31 9.84
CA ALA A 33 -5.16 0.52 8.84
C ALA A 33 -4.31 -0.33 7.90
N VAL A 34 -3.49 -1.23 8.43
CA VAL A 34 -2.67 -2.17 7.65
C VAL A 34 -3.53 -3.04 6.75
N MET A 35 -4.63 -3.60 7.27
CA MET A 35 -5.51 -4.45 6.46
C MET A 35 -6.05 -3.69 5.24
N HIS A 36 -6.55 -2.47 5.43
CA HIS A 36 -7.06 -1.64 4.34
C HIS A 36 -5.97 -1.14 3.39
N TYR A 37 -4.81 -0.69 3.89
CA TYR A 37 -3.70 -0.25 3.04
C TYR A 37 -3.12 -1.40 2.20
N ARG A 38 -3.10 -2.64 2.71
CA ARG A 38 -2.68 -3.82 1.92
C ARG A 38 -3.61 -4.06 0.74
N THR A 39 -4.92 -3.97 0.94
CA THR A 39 -5.87 -4.05 -0.17
C THR A 39 -5.64 -2.95 -1.21
N CYS A 40 -5.36 -1.72 -0.76
CA CYS A 40 -5.01 -0.63 -1.67
C CYS A 40 -3.70 -0.88 -2.44
N LEU A 41 -2.67 -1.41 -1.76
CA LEU A 41 -1.39 -1.77 -2.36
C LEU A 41 -1.55 -2.86 -3.42
N GLU A 42 -2.26 -3.95 -3.11
CA GLU A 42 -2.51 -5.04 -4.06
C GLU A 42 -3.20 -4.53 -5.34
N VAL A 43 -4.17 -3.63 -5.20
CA VAL A 43 -4.84 -3.01 -6.35
C VAL A 43 -3.90 -2.08 -7.14
N ALA A 44 -3.00 -1.35 -6.47
CA ALA A 44 -2.01 -0.51 -7.12
C ALA A 44 -0.99 -1.34 -7.91
N GLU A 45 -0.51 -2.45 -7.34
CA GLU A 45 0.38 -3.41 -7.99
C GLU A 45 -0.28 -4.05 -9.22
N LEU A 46 -1.54 -4.49 -9.10
CA LEU A 46 -2.32 -5.05 -10.21
C LEU A 46 -2.52 -4.04 -11.35
N ARG A 47 -2.62 -2.74 -11.02
CA ARG A 47 -2.74 -1.65 -12.00
C ARG A 47 -1.39 -1.16 -12.53
N GLN A 48 -0.28 -1.70 -12.00
CA GLN A 48 1.07 -1.24 -12.31
C GLN A 48 1.27 0.26 -12.06
N ASP A 49 0.55 0.82 -11.07
CA ASP A 49 0.65 2.23 -10.69
C ASP A 49 1.81 2.40 -9.70
N ALA A 50 2.99 2.72 -10.22
CA ALA A 50 4.21 2.82 -9.43
C ALA A 50 4.12 3.85 -8.30
N GLN A 51 3.46 4.99 -8.55
CA GLN A 51 3.30 6.05 -7.55
C GLN A 51 2.35 5.62 -6.44
N ALA A 52 1.22 5.00 -6.78
CA ALA A 52 0.28 4.48 -5.79
C ALA A 52 0.91 3.36 -4.96
N THR A 53 1.66 2.45 -5.59
CA THR A 53 2.40 1.39 -4.90
C THR A 53 3.39 1.97 -3.90
N GLN A 54 4.20 2.95 -4.31
CA GLN A 54 5.14 3.64 -3.42
C GLN A 54 4.41 4.31 -2.24
N PHE A 55 3.33 5.04 -2.53
CA PHE A 55 2.54 5.71 -1.50
C PHE A 55 1.98 4.72 -0.46
N PHE A 56 1.34 3.63 -0.90
CA PHE A 56 0.76 2.66 0.03
C PHE A 56 1.82 1.84 0.77
N ALA A 57 2.98 1.56 0.14
CA ALA A 57 4.11 0.95 0.81
C ALA A 57 4.64 1.84 1.95
N LEU A 58 4.81 3.15 1.73
CA LEU A 58 5.22 4.08 2.80
C LEU A 58 4.20 4.15 3.94
N LYS A 59 2.90 4.14 3.63
CA LYS A 59 1.83 4.11 4.64
C LYS A 59 1.86 2.83 5.49
N LEU A 60 2.12 1.68 4.85
CA LEU A 60 2.28 0.42 5.56
C LEU A 60 3.53 0.42 6.44
N ALA A 61 4.64 0.98 5.96
CA ALA A 61 5.86 1.13 6.74
C ALA A 61 5.61 1.93 8.03
N ASP A 62 4.99 3.11 7.94
CA ASP A 62 4.63 3.93 9.12
C ASP A 62 3.73 3.16 10.10
N CYS A 63 2.71 2.47 9.61
CA CYS A 63 1.83 1.67 10.47
C CYS A 63 2.60 0.56 11.21
N TYR A 64 3.48 -0.16 10.52
CA TYR A 64 4.29 -1.21 11.15
C TYR A 64 5.32 -0.65 12.13
N GLU A 65 5.91 0.52 11.84
CA GLU A 65 6.83 1.20 12.74
C GLU A 65 6.15 1.62 14.04
N ARG A 66 4.95 2.21 13.95
CA ARG A 66 4.13 2.59 15.12
C ARG A 66 3.69 1.41 15.97
N MET A 67 3.61 0.21 15.39
CA MET A 67 3.35 -1.05 16.12
C MET A 67 4.63 -1.69 16.68
N GLY A 68 5.81 -1.10 16.49
CA GLY A 68 7.10 -1.67 16.91
C GLY A 68 7.61 -2.81 16.02
N LEU A 69 6.98 -3.05 14.86
CA LEU A 69 7.31 -4.13 13.93
C LEU A 69 8.31 -3.67 12.86
N ARG A 70 9.47 -3.19 13.31
CA ARG A 70 10.48 -2.51 12.47
C ARG A 70 10.95 -3.32 11.27
N HIS A 71 11.17 -4.63 11.42
CA HIS A 71 11.57 -5.49 10.31
C HIS A 71 10.52 -5.51 9.18
N LYS A 72 9.23 -5.51 9.53
CA LYS A 72 8.15 -5.42 8.53
C LYS A 72 8.11 -4.04 7.89
N ALA A 73 8.28 -2.98 8.68
CA ALA A 73 8.34 -1.61 8.18
C ALA A 73 9.46 -1.44 7.13
N GLN A 74 10.66 -1.96 7.42
CA GLN A 74 11.80 -1.91 6.52
C GLN A 74 11.52 -2.58 5.17
N GLY A 75 10.84 -3.74 5.16
CA GLY A 75 10.46 -4.41 3.92
C GLY A 75 9.59 -3.53 3.00
N PHE A 76 8.66 -2.77 3.58
CA PHE A 76 7.84 -1.83 2.82
C PHE A 76 8.57 -0.54 2.44
N GLN A 77 9.53 -0.08 3.26
CA GLN A 77 10.42 1.03 2.88
C GLN A 77 11.26 0.66 1.65
N THR A 78 11.86 -0.53 1.64
CA THR A 78 12.60 -1.04 0.48
C THR A 78 11.72 -1.12 -0.76
N LEU A 79 10.49 -1.64 -0.63
CA LEU A 79 9.53 -1.68 -1.73
C LEU A 79 9.23 -0.28 -2.29
N ALA A 80 9.04 0.71 -1.43
CA ALA A 80 8.82 2.09 -1.84
C ALA A 80 10.03 2.69 -2.55
N SER A 81 11.24 2.39 -2.08
CA SER A 81 12.49 2.87 -2.68
C SER A 81 12.78 2.22 -4.04
N SER A 82 12.49 0.93 -4.21
CA SER A 82 12.69 0.24 -5.49
C SER A 82 11.90 0.84 -6.66
N ASN A 83 10.74 1.46 -6.39
CA ASN A 83 9.99 2.17 -7.42
C ASN A 83 10.57 3.55 -7.77
N ASP A 84 11.30 4.16 -6.85
CA ASP A 84 11.97 5.44 -7.07
C ASP A 84 13.16 5.24 -8.02
N ASP A 85 14.00 4.22 -7.75
CA ASP A 85 15.17 3.87 -8.58
C ASP A 85 14.83 3.63 -10.06
N PHE A 86 13.64 3.08 -10.35
CA PHE A 86 13.18 2.89 -11.74
C PHE A 86 12.84 4.20 -12.45
N LEU A 87 12.30 5.19 -11.74
CA LEU A 87 11.97 6.50 -12.31
C LEU A 87 13.22 7.36 -12.51
N THR A 88 14.20 7.27 -11.61
CA THR A 88 15.46 8.00 -11.74
C THR A 88 16.27 7.54 -12.95
N LEU A 89 16.31 6.23 -13.22
CA LEU A 89 17.00 5.63 -14.38
C LEU A 89 16.37 5.95 -15.75
N LEU A 90 15.11 6.39 -15.79
CA LEU A 90 14.43 6.80 -17.03
C LEU A 90 14.61 8.29 -17.33
N CYS A 91 15.21 9.06 -16.42
CA CYS A 91 15.44 10.50 -16.57
C CYS A 91 16.91 10.87 -16.83
N ASP A 92 17.82 9.90 -16.94
CA ASP A 92 19.21 10.04 -17.44
C ASP A 92 19.34 9.52 -18.88
#